data_AF-A0A944Y480-F1
#
_entry.id   AF-A0A944Y480-F1
#
_cell.length_a   1.000
_cell.length_b   1.000
_cell.length_c   1.000
_cell.angle_alpha   90.00
_cell.angle_beta   90.00
_cell.angle_gamma   90.00
#
_symmetry.space_group_name_H-M   'P 1'
#
loop_
_entity.id
_entity.type
_entity.pdbx_description
1 polymer ?
#
loop_
_entity_poly.entity_id
_entity_poly.type
_entity_poly.pdbx_seq_one_letter_code
_entity_poly.pdbx_strand_id
1 'polypeptide(L)' 'MFFYLGFGLQLIGFSSVGLCLFAGLTKGDYGQIELLQLVGGSLLFYVGNYLKVKGSDA' A
#
# COMPACT_ATOMS: atom_id res chain seq x y z
N MET A 1 -14.10 -11.38 -6.15
CA MET A 1 -12.72 -11.94 -6.20
C MET A 1 -11.61 -10.89 -6.16
N PHE A 2 -11.54 -9.91 -7.09
CA PHE A 2 -10.40 -8.97 -7.20
C PHE A 2 -10.09 -8.13 -5.94
N PHE A 3 -11.07 -7.86 -5.08
CA PHE A 3 -10.86 -7.12 -3.83
C PHE A 3 -9.94 -7.86 -2.85
N TYR A 4 -10.13 -9.18 -2.67
CA TYR A 4 -9.26 -10.00 -1.82
C TYR A 4 -7.84 -10.11 -2.37
N LEU A 5 -7.70 -10.13 -3.69
CA LEU A 5 -6.41 -10.16 -4.37
C LEU A 5 -5.64 -8.85 -4.13
N GLY A 6 -6.33 -7.72 -4.27
CA GLY A 6 -5.77 -6.41 -3.96
C GLY A 6 -5.46 -6.20 -2.48
N PHE A 7 -6.33 -6.68 -1.59
CA PHE A 7 -6.14 -6.63 -0.14
C PHE A 7 -4.94 -7.48 0.31
N GLY A 8 -4.78 -8.68 -0.26
CA GLY A 8 -3.62 -9.53 -0.01
C GLY A 8 -2.31 -8.87 -0.46
N LEU A 9 -2.31 -8.25 -1.66
CA LEU A 9 -1.13 -7.55 -2.17
C LEU A 9 -0.79 -6.31 -1.33
N GLN A 10 -1.80 -5.59 -0.82
CA GLN A 10 -1.63 -4.47 0.11
C GLN A 10 -0.99 -4.92 1.42
N LEU A 11 -1.42 -6.04 2.01
CA LEU A 11 -0.85 -6.59 3.24
C LEU A 11 0.61 -7.03 3.05
N ILE A 12 0.92 -7.67 1.92
CA ILE A 12 2.30 -8.05 1.57
C ILE A 12 3.17 -6.80 1.43
N GLY A 13 2.70 -5.78 0.70
CA GLY A 13 3.38 -4.50 0.59
C GLY A 13 3.59 -3.81 1.94
N PHE A 14 2.60 -3.89 2.83
CA PHE A 14 2.69 -3.33 4.19
C PHE A 14 3.74 -4.03 5.04
N SER A 15 3.80 -5.37 4.99
CA SER A 15 4.82 -6.15 5.69
C SER A 15 6.23 -5.91 5.15
N SER A 16 6.38 -5.79 3.82
CA SER A 16 7.69 -5.55 3.18
C SER A 16 8.22 -4.17 3.53
N VAL A 17 7.40 -3.13 3.40
CA VAL A 17 7.81 -1.78 3.78
C VAL A 17 8.03 -1.68 5.29
N GLY A 18 7.17 -2.30 6.12
CA GLY A 18 7.34 -2.29 7.58
C GLY A 18 8.65 -2.90 8.03
N LEU A 19 9.06 -4.03 7.42
CA LEU A 19 10.36 -4.66 7.67
C LEU A 19 11.52 -3.78 7.24
N CYS A 20 11.43 -3.12 6.10
CA CYS A 20 12.48 -2.20 5.65
C CYS A 20 12.55 -0.92 6.47
N LEU A 21 11.41 -0.38 6.90
CA LEU A 21 11.33 0.78 7.78
C LEU A 21 11.92 0.44 9.16
N PHE A 22 11.65 -0.77 9.68
CA PHE A 22 12.25 -1.29 10.92
C PHE A 22 13.77 -1.49 10.78
N ALA A 23 14.23 -2.02 9.64
CA ALA A 23 15.65 -2.16 9.33
C ALA A 23 16.35 -0.80 9.15
N GLY A 24 15.67 0.18 8.52
CA GLY A 24 16.13 1.55 8.32
C GLY A 24 16.20 2.35 9.62
N LEU A 25 15.22 2.19 10.51
CA LEU A 25 15.24 2.75 11.87
C LEU A 25 16.42 2.22 12.70
N THR A 26 16.82 0.98 12.45
CA THR A 26 17.97 0.34 13.12
C THR A 26 19.31 0.80 12.53
N LYS A 27 19.36 1.19 11.25
CA LYS A 27 20.59 1.60 10.53
C LYS A 27 20.75 3.12 10.33
N GLY A 28 19.72 3.93 10.61
CA GLY A 28 19.76 5.39 10.52
C GLY A 28 19.49 5.98 9.13
N ASP A 29 19.24 5.14 8.13
CA ASP A 29 18.92 5.56 6.75
C ASP A 29 17.41 5.41 6.53
N TYR A 30 16.68 6.51 6.66
CA TYR A 30 15.23 6.53 6.54
C TYR A 30 14.84 6.37 5.08
N GLY A 31 14.38 5.18 4.70
CA GLY A 31 13.80 4.88 3.40
C GLY A 31 12.50 5.66 3.13
N GLN A 32 12.61 6.96 2.84
CA GLN A 32 11.49 7.85 2.49
C GLN A 32 10.68 7.31 1.29
N ILE A 33 11.36 6.66 0.36
CA ILE A 33 10.75 6.03 -0.82
C ILE A 33 9.81 4.89 -0.43
N GLU A 34 10.11 4.17 0.64
CA GLU A 34 9.32 3.02 1.09
C GLU A 34 8.03 3.49 1.77
N LEU A 35 8.10 4.58 2.56
CA LEU A 35 6.95 5.23 3.16
C LEU A 35 6.02 5.81 2.07
N LEU A 36 6.58 6.39 1.02
CA LEU A 36 5.82 6.85 -0.14
C LEU A 36 5.16 5.68 -0.88
N GLN A 37 5.79 4.51 -0.97
CA GLN A 37 5.21 3.33 -1.60
C GLN A 37 4.07 2.73 -0.76
N LEU A 38 4.18 2.79 0.56
CA LEU A 38 3.12 2.38 1.48
C LEU A 38 1.91 3.32 1.43
N VAL A 39 2.13 4.62 1.58
CA VAL A 39 1.08 5.63 1.59
C VAL A 39 0.50 5.81 0.19
N GLY A 40 1.33 5.92 -0.84
CA GLY A 40 0.91 6.05 -2.23
C GLY A 40 0.18 4.80 -2.75
N GLY A 41 0.68 3.61 -2.42
CA GLY A 41 0.04 2.35 -2.80
C GLY A 41 -1.32 2.14 -2.13
N SER A 42 -1.42 2.40 -0.82
CA SER A 42 -2.69 2.31 -0.08
C SER A 42 -3.72 3.35 -0.54
N LEU A 43 -3.28 4.57 -0.85
CA LEU A 43 -4.13 5.65 -1.31
C LEU A 43 -4.66 5.37 -2.73
N LEU A 44 -3.81 4.89 -3.65
CA LEU A 44 -4.24 4.43 -4.97
C LEU A 44 -5.21 3.25 -4.91
N PHE A 45 -5.01 2.31 -3.97
CA PHE A 45 -5.91 1.19 -3.79
C PHE A 45 -7.30 1.62 -3.31
N TYR A 46 -7.37 2.55 -2.36
CA TYR A 46 -8.63 3.06 -1.83
C TYR A 46 -9.36 3.96 -2.83
N VAL A 47 -8.63 4.87 -3.49
CA VAL A 47 -9.18 5.77 -4.53
C VAL A 47 -9.63 4.96 -5.74
N GLY A 48 -8.84 3.99 -6.20
CA GLY A 48 -9.22 3.10 -7.29
C GLY A 48 -10.47 2.27 -6.97
N ASN A 49 -10.60 1.77 -5.74
CA ASN A 49 -11.84 1.11 -5.30
C ASN A 49 -13.03 2.07 -5.25
N TYR A 50 -12.84 3.29 -4.74
CA TYR A 50 -13.90 4.28 -4.64
C TYR A 50 -14.45 4.69 -6.02
N LEU A 51 -13.55 4.92 -6.99
CA LEU A 51 -13.94 5.21 -8.38
C LEU A 51 -14.59 4.00 -9.07
N LYS A 52 -14.10 2.78 -8.80
CA LYS A 52 -14.69 1.55 -9.32
C LYS A 52 -16.09 1.29 -8.80
N VAL A 53 -16.34 1.54 -7.51
CA VAL A 53 -17.67 1.40 -6.91
C VAL A 53 -18.62 2.41 -7.56
N LYS A 54 -18.22 3.68 -7.67
CA LYS A 54 -19.05 4.73 -8.25
C LYS A 54 -19.30 4.57 -9.76
N GLY A 55 -18.39 3.92 -10.49
CA GLY A 55 -18.53 3.59 -11.90
C GLY A 55 -19.27 2.28 -12.19
N SER A 56 -19.61 1.49 -11.16
CA SER A 56 -20.39 0.26 -11.31
C SER A 56 -21.90 0.47 -11.11
N ASP A 57 -22.31 1.70 -10.80
CA ASP A 57 -23.71 2.18 -10.69
C ASP A 57 -24.16 2.98 -11.93
N ALA A 58 -23.51 2.79 -13.09
CA ALA A 58 -23.86 3.42 -14.37
C ALA A 58 -24.13 2.37 -15.46
#